data_AF-A0A933V9A6-F1
#
_entry.id   AF-A0A933V9A6-F1
#
_cell.length_a   1.000
_cell.length_b   1.000
_cell.length_c   1.000
_cell.angle_alpha   90.00
_cell.angle_beta   90.00
_cell.angle_gamma   90.00
#
_symmetry.space_group_name_H-M   'P 1'
#
loop_
_entity.id
_entity.type
_entity.pdbx_description
1 polymer ?
#
loop_
_entity_poly.entity_id
_entity_poly.type
_entity_poly.pdbx_seq_one_letter_code
_entity_poly.pdbx_strand_id
1 'polypeptide(L)' 'MNAEDKQKLGTGAPQPGQAKPFNEFRHVIAVVSGKGGVGKSFVSGLLAVALRRAGYQVGVLDVDITRPSIP' A
#
# COMPACT_ATOMS: atom_id res chain seq x y z
N MET A 1 -7.85 15.56 -40.09
CA MET A 1 -7.31 15.03 -38.82
C MET A 1 -6.43 16.13 -38.25
N ASN A 2 -6.95 16.92 -37.30
CA ASN A 2 -6.24 18.11 -36.85
C ASN A 2 -5.29 17.75 -35.71
N ALA A 3 -4.08 18.32 -35.78
CA ALA A 3 -2.94 17.99 -34.92
C ALA A 3 -3.14 18.40 -33.44
N GLU A 4 -4.24 19.07 -33.12
CA GLU A 4 -4.50 19.71 -31.82
C GLU A 4 -5.21 18.76 -30.83
N ASP A 5 -5.90 17.72 -31.31
CA ASP A 5 -6.66 16.79 -30.46
C ASP A 5 -5.78 15.72 -29.79
N LYS A 6 -4.55 15.53 -30.26
CA LYS A 6 -3.60 14.55 -29.68
C LYS A 6 -2.93 15.05 -28.41
N GLN A 7 -3.06 16.33 -28.04
CA GLN A 7 -2.43 16.88 -26.84
C GLN A 7 -3.31 16.73 -25.59
N LYS A 8 -4.59 16.36 -25.71
CA LYS A 8 -5.51 16.15 -24.58
C LYS A 8 -5.66 14.70 -24.12
N LEU A 9 -4.96 13.76 -24.74
CA LEU A 9 -4.95 12.35 -24.33
C LEU A 9 -3.61 11.95 -23.71
N GLY A 10 -3.25 12.65 -22.63
CA GLY A 10 -2.65 12.05 -21.45
C GLY A 10 -1.43 11.13 -21.62
N THR A 11 -0.47 11.46 -22.47
CA THR A 11 0.92 11.00 -22.28
C THR A 11 1.56 11.78 -21.13
N GLY A 12 1.05 11.59 -19.92
CA GLY A 12 1.74 12.00 -18.70
C GLY A 12 2.40 10.75 -18.13
N ALA A 13 3.74 10.69 -18.14
CA ALA A 13 4.46 9.80 -17.24
C ALA A 13 3.85 9.97 -15.83
N PRO A 14 3.64 8.89 -15.05
CA PRO A 14 3.04 9.00 -13.73
C PRO A 14 3.84 10.03 -12.95
N GLN A 15 3.24 11.21 -12.75
CA GLN A 15 3.89 12.26 -11.98
C GLN A 15 4.16 11.63 -10.63
N PRO A 16 5.41 11.67 -10.14
CA PRO A 16 5.73 11.29 -8.78
C PRO A 16 4.66 11.82 -7.84
N GLY A 17 3.82 10.94 -7.29
CA GLY A 17 2.97 11.34 -6.18
C GLY A 17 3.87 11.97 -5.13
N GLN A 18 3.38 13.00 -4.45
CA GLN A 18 4.15 13.79 -3.46
C GLN A 18 4.74 12.93 -2.31
N ALA A 19 4.43 11.64 -2.27
CA ALA A 19 4.94 10.64 -1.34
C ALA A 19 6.35 10.09 -1.65
N LYS A 20 6.99 10.45 -2.78
CA LYS A 20 8.35 9.94 -3.11
C LYS A 20 9.39 10.04 -1.98
N PRO A 21 9.48 11.13 -1.18
CA PRO A 21 10.46 11.18 -0.08
C PRO A 21 10.12 10.28 1.12
N PHE A 22 8.93 9.67 1.17
CA PHE A 22 8.47 8.82 2.29
C PHE A 22 8.34 7.34 1.94
N ASN A 23 8.69 6.95 0.70
CA ASN A 23 8.49 5.60 0.19
C ASN A 23 9.71 4.67 0.34
N GLU A 24 10.73 5.09 1.10
CA GLU A 24 11.93 4.28 1.36
C GLU A 24 11.73 3.39 2.59
N PHE A 25 11.19 2.19 2.37
CA PHE A 25 11.10 1.15 3.41
C PHE A 25 12.25 0.15 3.26
N ARG A 26 13.02 -0.10 4.33
CA ARG A 26 14.09 -1.12 4.31
C ARG A 26 13.53 -2.54 4.24
N HIS A 27 12.38 -2.76 4.87
CA HIS A 27 11.74 -4.07 4.96
C HIS A 27 10.22 -3.91 4.84
N VAL A 28 9.59 -4.83 4.10
CA VAL A 28 8.14 -4.92 3.93
C VAL A 28 7.71 -6.32 4.33
N ILE A 29 6.78 -6.43 5.28
CA ILE A 29 6.28 -7.69 5.81
C ILE A 29 4.80 -7.80 5.48
N ALA A 30 4.43 -8.82 4.69
CA ALA A 30 3.04 -9.11 4.37
C ALA A 30 2.47 -10.12 5.36
N VAL A 31 1.39 -9.76 6.06
CA VAL A 31 0.64 -10.66 6.94
C VAL A 31 -0.65 -11.06 6.23
N VAL A 32 -0.77 -12.34 5.85
CA VAL A 32 -1.91 -12.87 5.07
C VAL A 32 -2.58 -14.03 5.79
N SER A 33 -3.86 -14.26 5.50
CA SER A 33 -4.61 -15.42 5.98
C SER A 33 -5.47 -16.01 4.87
N GLY A 34 -5.57 -17.35 4.82
CA GLY A 34 -6.47 -18.05 3.92
C GLY A 34 -7.92 -18.16 4.39
N LYS A 35 -8.22 -17.82 5.66
CA LYS A 35 -9.58 -17.91 6.25
C LYS A 35 -9.87 -16.73 7.18
N GLY A 36 -11.14 -16.36 7.30
CA GLY A 36 -11.61 -15.35 8.25
C GLY A 36 -11.45 -15.81 9.70
N GLY A 37 -11.21 -14.87 10.62
CA GLY A 37 -11.21 -15.15 12.06
C GLY A 37 -9.91 -15.73 12.65
N VAL A 38 -8.86 -15.95 11.86
CA VAL A 38 -7.58 -16.50 12.37
C VAL A 38 -6.73 -15.48 13.16
N GLY A 39 -7.19 -14.24 13.29
CA GLY A 39 -6.47 -13.20 14.01
C GLY A 39 -5.35 -12.49 13.23
N LYS A 40 -5.41 -12.45 11.88
CA LYS A 40 -4.45 -11.70 11.03
C LYS A 40 -4.15 -10.29 11.57
N SER A 41 -5.19 -9.50 11.84
CA SER A 41 -5.05 -8.13 12.31
C SER A 41 -4.48 -8.05 13.73
N PHE A 42 -4.78 -9.04 14.58
CA PHE A 42 -4.22 -9.14 15.92
C PHE A 42 -2.71 -9.42 15.88
N VAL A 43 -2.28 -10.39 15.06
CA VAL A 43 -0.86 -10.71 14.88
C VAL A 43 -0.11 -9.54 14.24
N SER A 44 -0.69 -8.89 13.23
CA SER A 44 -0.10 -7.69 12.60
C SER A 44 0.14 -6.56 13.62
N GLY A 45 -0.85 -6.29 14.49
CA GLY A 45 -0.71 -5.29 15.55
C GLY A 45 0.37 -5.63 16.58
N LEU A 46 0.42 -6.88 17.04
CA LEU A 46 1.46 -7.33 17.98
C LEU A 46 2.86 -7.26 17.36
N LEU A 47 3.00 -7.64 16.10
CA LEU A 47 4.26 -7.54 15.37
C LEU A 47 4.73 -6.08 15.28
N ALA A 48 3.83 -5.16 14.94
CA ALA A 48 4.16 -3.74 14.86
C ALA A 48 4.60 -3.16 16.21
N VAL A 49 3.90 -3.51 17.30
CA VAL A 49 4.26 -3.11 18.67
C VAL A 49 5.63 -3.66 19.07
N ALA A 50 5.90 -4.94 18.78
CA ALA A 50 7.18 -5.56 19.09
C ALA A 50 8.34 -4.87 18.35
N LEU A 51 8.19 -4.62 17.05
CA LEU A 51 9.21 -3.95 16.24
C LEU A 51 9.43 -2.50 16.69
N ARG A 52 8.36 -1.78 17.04
CA ARG A 52 8.48 -0.43 17.61
C ARG A 52 9.23 -0.47 18.94
N ARG A 53 8.94 -1.43 19.82
CA ARG A 53 9.64 -1.59 21.11
C ARG A 53 11.13 -1.95 20.93
N ALA A 54 11.48 -2.62 19.85
CA ALA A 54 12.86 -2.90 19.46
C ALA A 54 13.60 -1.70 18.83
N GLY A 55 12.94 -0.54 18.67
CA GLY A 55 13.55 0.70 18.18
C GLY A 55 13.43 0.94 16.67
N TYR A 56 12.67 0.12 15.95
CA TYR A 56 12.45 0.32 14.51
C TYR A 56 11.37 1.37 14.24
N GLN A 57 11.50 2.09 13.13
CA GLN A 57 10.39 2.85 12.54
C GLN A 57 9.46 1.87 11.82
N VAL A 58 8.20 1.84 12.24
CA VAL A 58 7.21 0.87 11.76
C VAL A 58 5.98 1.62 11.27
N GLY A 59 5.56 1.29 10.05
CA GLY A 59 4.25 1.65 9.51
C GLY A 59 3.38 0.40 9.39
N VAL A 60 2.09 0.52 9.69
CA VAL A 60 1.10 -0.52 9.42
C VAL A 60 0.18 -0.03 8.32
N LEU A 61 0.13 -0.79 7.23
CA LEU A 61 -0.81 -0.57 6.14
C LEU A 61 -1.79 -1.75 6.16
N ASP A 62 -3.04 -1.47 6.51
CA ASP A 62 -4.11 -2.46 6.40
C ASP A 62 -4.73 -2.37 5.02
N VAL A 63 -4.61 -3.45 4.26
CA VAL A 63 -5.19 -3.59 2.91
C VAL A 63 -6.27 -4.67 2.98
N ASP A 64 -7.28 -4.45 3.83
CA ASP A 64 -8.50 -5.24 3.79
C ASP A 64 -9.34 -4.78 2.58
N ILE A 65 -8.94 -5.21 1.38
CA ILE A 65 -9.77 -5.18 0.17
C ILE A 65 -10.86 -6.25 0.34
N THR A 66 -11.93 -5.95 1.06
CA THR A 66 -13.11 -6.82 1.06
C THR A 66 -14.00 -6.47 -0.12
N ARG A 67 -14.10 -7.43 -1.05
CA ARG A 67 -14.91 -7.49 -2.28
C ARG A 67 -14.48 -6.55 -3.42
N PRO A 68 -13.99 -7.09 -4.56
CA PRO A 68 -14.35 -6.48 -5.83
C PRO A 68 -15.87 -6.64 -5.99
N SER A 69 -16.61 -5.54 -6.02
CA SER A 69 -17.89 -5.56 -6.73
C SER A 69 -17.54 -5.73 -8.21
N ILE A 70 -17.44 -6.99 -8.66
CA ILE A 70 -17.37 -7.40 -10.07
C ILE A 70 -18.55 -6.73 -10.83
N PRO A 71 -18.49 -6.45 -12.14
CA PRO A 71 -17.42 -5.95 -13.02
C PRO A 71 -17.76 -4.57 -13.64
#